data_AF-R5D4Q8-F1
#
_entry.id   AF-R5D4Q8-F1
#
_cell.length_a   1.000
_cell.length_b   1.000
_cell.length_c   1.000
_cell.angle_alpha   90.00
_cell.angle_beta   90.00
_cell.angle_gamma   90.00
#
_symmetry.space_group_name_H-M   'P 1'
#
loop_
_entity.id
_entity.type
_entity.pdbx_description
1 polymer ?
#
loop_
_entity_poly.entity_id
_entity_poly.type
_entity_poly.pdbx_seq_one_letter_code
_entity_poly.pdbx_strand_id
1 'polypeptide(L)'
;MVNEMTKDYYDADAVITIKGREYALYRKGALKATPYMVDVSTGEIPEGEQRPLLAEYLIQNSVDIEPWETRTTHWCVRQAIKVARGTPSDLLDVHVSASVFAKPQKKTKKECLPITEENIVSVHKQVLASTSYGANFTMIHDVLNRFPQNDDRELVAMKVSLIDLTNSTNISKHIKKISLAEIAELIVRIQDFDKRVSQGDPTLVSQLAKTNGSINLFSFASKYCTYHNVDAYGKDDYSIFDSVVQNALPLYVPNLKKSEISEWRETYDYPAFNNCIGQLLDRNDIHIPFRRRKFDHFLWYTNRK
;
A
#
# COMPACT_ATOMS: atom_id res chain seq x y z
N MET A 1 18.29 40.75 -3.45
CA MET A 1 17.99 39.87 -2.31
C MET A 1 16.49 39.60 -2.36
N VAL A 2 16.13 38.52 -3.04
CA VAL A 2 14.74 38.06 -3.18
C VAL A 2 14.47 37.15 -1.99
N ASN A 3 13.39 37.45 -1.26
CA ASN A 3 13.08 36.90 0.04
C ASN A 3 12.80 35.39 -0.05
N GLU A 4 13.65 34.57 0.58
CA GLU A 4 13.57 33.10 0.71
C GLU A 4 12.44 32.65 1.68
N MET A 5 11.20 33.12 1.47
CA MET A 5 10.05 32.72 2.31
C MET A 5 8.91 32.09 1.50
N THR A 6 9.26 31.25 0.53
CA THR A 6 8.38 30.23 -0.04
C THR A 6 9.12 28.91 0.00
N LYS A 7 9.36 28.40 1.22
CA LYS A 7 9.71 26.99 1.40
C LYS A 7 8.43 26.17 1.24
N ASP A 8 8.01 26.03 -0.02
CA ASP A 8 7.43 24.82 -0.59
C ASP A 8 6.71 23.86 0.38
N TYR A 9 5.46 24.19 0.69
CA TYR A 9 4.50 23.26 1.30
C TYR A 9 3.99 22.22 0.28
N TYR A 10 4.77 21.86 -0.76
CA TYR A 10 4.34 20.97 -1.86
C TYR A 10 3.88 19.59 -1.40
N ASP A 11 4.33 19.15 -0.22
CA ASP A 11 3.97 17.86 0.37
C ASP A 11 2.77 17.93 1.34
N ALA A 12 2.12 19.10 1.49
CA ALA A 12 0.95 19.24 2.35
C ALA A 12 -0.22 18.42 1.82
N ASP A 13 -0.94 17.74 2.72
CA ASP A 13 -2.13 16.99 2.36
C ASP A 13 -3.28 17.91 1.93
N ALA A 14 -3.37 19.10 2.52
CA ALA A 14 -4.28 20.16 2.13
C ALA A 14 -3.75 21.50 2.66
N VAL A 15 -4.14 22.60 2.02
CA VAL A 15 -3.97 23.95 2.56
C VAL A 15 -5.35 24.52 2.83
N ILE A 16 -5.56 25.04 4.03
CA ILE A 16 -6.84 25.62 4.46
C ILE A 16 -6.63 27.06 4.91
N THR A 17 -7.67 27.88 4.78
CA THR A 17 -7.65 29.27 5.26
C THR A 17 -8.53 29.39 6.50
N ILE A 18 -7.98 29.93 7.58
CA ILE A 18 -8.71 30.24 8.82
C ILE A 18 -8.42 31.71 9.16
N LYS A 19 -9.47 32.54 9.25
CA LYS A 19 -9.35 33.99 9.54
C LYS A 19 -8.33 34.72 8.65
N GLY A 20 -8.29 34.36 7.36
CA GLY A 20 -7.38 34.98 6.39
C GLY A 20 -5.92 34.53 6.48
N ARG A 21 -5.59 33.55 7.34
CA ARG A 21 -4.27 32.90 7.41
C ARG A 21 -4.31 31.52 6.79
N GLU A 22 -3.27 31.17 6.06
CA GLU A 22 -3.14 29.85 5.43
C GLU A 22 -2.40 28.88 6.35
N TYR A 23 -2.91 27.66 6.40
CA TYR A 23 -2.33 26.57 7.17
C TYR A 23 -2.20 25.33 6.30
N ALA A 24 -0.98 24.78 6.27
CA ALA A 24 -0.69 23.53 5.61
C ALA A 24 -0.95 22.37 6.57
N LEU A 25 -1.74 21.39 6.15
CA LEU A 25 -2.14 20.22 6.92
C LEU A 25 -1.37 18.98 6.47
N TYR A 26 -0.93 18.17 7.43
CA TYR A 26 -0.17 16.94 7.18
C TYR A 26 -0.76 15.79 7.98
N ARG A 27 -1.02 14.64 7.34
CA ARG A 27 -1.32 13.37 8.03
C ARG A 27 -0.07 12.77 8.64
N LYS A 28 1.06 13.00 7.97
CA LYS A 28 2.43 12.66 8.37
C LYS A 28 3.35 13.54 7.52
N GLY A 29 4.41 14.07 8.10
CA GLY A 29 5.36 14.91 7.36
C GLY A 29 6.73 14.96 8.01
N ALA A 30 7.61 15.80 7.48
CA ALA A 30 9.00 15.88 7.91
C ALA A 30 9.17 16.31 9.38
N LEU A 31 8.23 17.10 9.91
CA LEU A 31 8.30 17.62 11.28
C LEU A 31 7.74 16.66 12.32
N LYS A 32 6.67 15.92 12.00
CA LYS A 32 6.03 14.96 12.91
C LYS A 32 5.50 13.73 12.18
N ALA A 33 5.63 12.58 12.86
CA ALA A 33 5.08 11.31 12.40
C ALA A 33 3.55 11.18 12.61
N THR A 34 2.95 12.07 13.39
CA THR A 34 1.50 12.14 13.66
C THR A 34 0.89 13.37 12.98
N PRO A 35 -0.44 13.43 12.73
CA PRO A 35 -1.03 14.54 12.00
C PRO A 35 -0.82 15.90 12.68
N TYR A 36 -0.52 16.93 11.89
CA TYR A 36 -0.26 18.29 12.39
C TYR A 36 -0.64 19.34 11.34
N MET A 37 -0.73 20.59 11.79
CA MET A 37 -0.83 21.77 10.92
C MET A 37 0.38 22.68 11.12
N VAL A 38 0.74 23.43 10.07
CA VAL A 38 1.79 24.45 10.07
C VAL A 38 1.19 25.77 9.58
N ASP A 39 1.48 26.86 10.27
CA ASP A 39 1.17 28.21 9.77
C ASP A 39 2.11 28.52 8.60
N VAL A 40 1.53 28.82 7.43
CA VAL A 40 2.30 29.05 6.19
C VAL A 40 3.17 30.30 6.28
N SER A 41 2.76 31.29 7.09
CA SER A 41 3.47 32.55 7.24
C SER A 41 4.69 32.46 8.16
N THR A 42 4.65 31.56 9.16
CA THR A 42 5.75 31.41 10.14
C THR A 42 6.58 30.16 9.93
N GLY A 43 6.06 29.14 9.24
CA GLY A 43 6.73 27.84 9.14
C GLY A 43 6.60 26.97 10.38
N GLU A 44 5.88 27.43 11.40
CA GLU A 44 5.81 26.78 12.71
C GLU A 44 4.50 26.03 12.94
N ILE A 45 4.57 25.00 13.79
CA ILE A 45 3.38 24.30 14.29
C ILE A 45 2.76 25.16 15.40
N PRO A 46 1.47 25.55 15.30
CA PRO A 46 0.79 26.33 16.35
C PRO A 46 0.52 25.47 17.61
N GLU A 47 1.56 25.15 18.38
CA GLU A 47 1.45 24.29 19.57
C GLU A 47 0.41 24.86 20.57
N GLY A 48 -0.52 24.00 21.02
CA GLY A 48 -1.65 24.41 21.86
C GLY A 48 -2.85 24.98 21.08
N GLU A 49 -2.63 25.63 19.94
CA GLU A 49 -3.67 26.34 19.17
C GLU A 49 -4.24 25.54 17.99
N GLN A 50 -3.60 24.44 17.59
CA GLN A 50 -4.05 23.65 16.44
C GLN A 50 -5.51 23.20 16.58
N ARG A 51 -5.90 22.73 17.77
CA ARG A 51 -7.21 22.13 18.00
C ARG A 51 -8.34 23.19 17.94
N PRO A 52 -8.25 24.34 18.66
CA PRO A 52 -9.20 25.45 18.48
C PRO A 52 -9.33 25.95 17.04
N LEU A 53 -8.20 26.15 16.34
CA LEU A 53 -8.19 26.63 14.95
C LEU A 53 -8.91 25.66 14.00
N LEU A 54 -8.61 24.37 14.12
CA LEU A 54 -9.26 23.34 13.31
C LEU A 54 -10.75 23.18 13.66
N ALA A 55 -11.14 23.42 14.92
CA ALA A 55 -12.55 23.42 15.31
C ALA A 55 -13.33 24.48 14.53
N GLU A 56 -12.78 25.70 14.48
CA GLU A 56 -13.38 26.83 13.78
C GLU A 56 -13.55 26.52 12.29
N TYR A 57 -12.52 25.97 11.65
CA TYR A 57 -12.60 25.54 10.25
C TYR A 57 -13.67 24.46 10.03
N LEU A 58 -13.73 23.45 10.91
CA LEU A 58 -14.68 22.34 10.79
C LEU A 58 -16.13 22.80 10.98
N ILE A 59 -16.39 23.67 11.95
CA ILE A 59 -17.71 24.27 12.19
C ILE A 59 -18.14 25.11 10.98
N GLN A 60 -17.23 25.94 10.44
CA GLN A 60 -17.49 26.74 9.24
C GLN A 60 -17.85 25.88 8.01
N ASN A 61 -17.38 24.64 7.98
CA ASN A 61 -17.67 23.67 6.91
C ASN A 61 -18.72 22.62 7.34
N SER A 62 -19.56 22.94 8.33
CA SER A 62 -20.71 22.11 8.75
C SER A 62 -20.37 20.70 9.25
N VAL A 63 -19.16 20.49 9.77
CA VAL A 63 -18.77 19.23 10.41
C VAL A 63 -19.19 19.24 11.88
N ASP A 64 -19.97 18.24 12.29
CA ASP A 64 -20.27 18.01 13.71
C ASP A 64 -19.01 17.58 14.47
N ILE A 65 -18.65 18.38 15.48
CA ILE A 65 -17.45 18.17 16.31
C ILE A 65 -17.78 17.59 17.69
N GLU A 66 -19.06 17.41 18.02
CA GLU A 66 -19.47 16.90 19.32
C GLU A 66 -19.29 15.36 19.43
N PRO A 67 -19.03 14.82 20.64
CA PRO A 67 -18.60 15.55 21.84
C PRO A 67 -17.15 16.06 21.71
N TRP A 68 -16.97 17.37 21.87
CA TRP A 68 -15.70 18.06 21.59
C TRP A 68 -14.52 17.47 22.38
N GLU A 69 -14.73 17.09 23.63
CA GLU A 69 -13.70 16.60 24.56
C GLU A 69 -12.99 15.36 24.02
N THR A 70 -13.69 14.55 23.23
CA THR A 70 -13.18 13.29 22.66
C THR A 70 -12.37 13.47 21.37
N ARG A 71 -12.38 14.66 20.76
CA ARG A 71 -11.74 14.94 19.48
C ARG A 71 -10.30 15.40 19.66
N THR A 72 -9.34 14.54 19.31
CA THR A 72 -7.91 14.88 19.35
C THR A 72 -7.50 15.81 18.20
N THR A 73 -6.39 16.55 18.34
CA THR A 73 -5.79 17.33 17.25
C THR A 73 -5.60 16.49 15.98
N HIS A 74 -5.17 15.22 16.14
CA HIS A 74 -5.01 14.29 15.03
C HIS A 74 -6.32 13.96 14.31
N TRP A 75 -7.44 13.93 15.03
CA TRP A 75 -8.76 13.76 14.44
C TRP A 75 -9.15 15.02 13.66
N CYS A 76 -8.98 16.21 14.26
CA CYS A 76 -9.35 17.47 13.63
C CYS A 76 -8.57 17.71 12.32
N VAL A 77 -7.25 17.46 12.31
CA VAL A 77 -6.42 17.57 11.10
C VAL A 77 -6.93 16.65 9.99
N ARG A 78 -7.25 15.39 10.32
CA ARG A 78 -7.77 14.44 9.33
C ARG A 78 -9.11 14.86 8.75
N GLN A 79 -10.01 15.40 9.57
CA GLN A 79 -11.31 15.88 9.10
C GLN A 79 -11.15 17.13 8.24
N ALA A 80 -10.30 18.08 8.64
CA ALA A 80 -10.06 19.30 7.87
C ALA A 80 -9.47 18.99 6.48
N ILE A 81 -8.57 18.00 6.39
CA ILE A 81 -8.06 17.50 5.09
C ILE A 81 -9.18 16.91 4.23
N LYS A 82 -10.14 16.18 4.82
CA LYS A 82 -11.26 15.60 4.06
C LYS A 82 -12.18 16.69 3.51
N VAL A 83 -12.51 17.66 4.35
CA VAL A 83 -13.32 18.83 3.98
C VAL A 83 -12.64 19.60 2.84
N ALA A 84 -11.36 19.94 2.99
CA ALA A 84 -10.60 20.72 2.02
C ALA A 84 -10.46 20.02 0.66
N ARG A 85 -10.43 18.68 0.63
CA ARG A 85 -10.34 17.88 -0.60
C ARG A 85 -11.68 17.66 -1.30
N GLY A 86 -12.77 18.18 -0.76
CA GLY A 86 -14.09 18.13 -1.40
C GLY A 86 -14.59 16.69 -1.63
N THR A 87 -14.73 15.90 -0.57
CA THR A 87 -15.58 14.69 -0.63
C THR A 87 -16.94 15.01 0.01
N PRO A 88 -17.97 15.41 -0.77
CA PRO A 88 -19.30 15.66 -0.25
C PRO A 88 -20.14 14.40 -0.45
N SER A 89 -20.24 13.60 0.60
CA SER A 89 -21.43 12.81 0.87
C SER A 89 -21.66 12.89 2.36
N ASP A 90 -22.90 13.21 2.72
CA ASP A 90 -23.42 13.28 4.08
C ASP A 90 -23.32 14.68 4.73
N LEU A 91 -23.64 15.72 3.96
CA LEU A 91 -24.25 16.92 4.51
C LEU A 91 -25.74 16.88 4.19
N LEU A 92 -26.54 16.80 5.26
CA LEU A 92 -28.00 16.72 5.38
C LEU A 92 -28.52 15.31 5.69
N ASP A 93 -28.79 15.04 6.97
CA ASP A 93 -30.14 14.63 7.33
C ASP A 93 -30.55 15.14 8.71
N VAL A 94 -31.80 15.57 8.72
CA VAL A 94 -32.50 16.39 9.71
C VAL A 94 -33.00 15.52 10.88
N HIS A 95 -33.15 16.16 12.04
CA HIS A 95 -33.85 15.70 13.25
C HIS A 95 -34.89 14.58 13.05
N VAL A 96 -34.73 13.48 13.79
CA VAL A 96 -35.87 12.77 14.39
C VAL A 96 -35.53 12.37 15.83
N SER A 97 -36.43 12.78 16.71
CA SER A 97 -36.47 12.54 18.15
C SER A 97 -36.72 11.07 18.54
N ALA A 98 -36.12 10.71 19.68
CA ALA A 98 -36.55 9.73 20.67
C ALA A 98 -36.64 8.22 20.31
N SER A 99 -35.82 7.47 21.06
CA SER A 99 -36.18 6.26 21.83
C SER A 99 -35.98 4.86 21.24
N VAL A 100 -35.53 4.01 22.18
CA VAL A 100 -35.62 2.54 22.27
C VAL A 100 -34.44 1.71 21.74
N PHE A 101 -33.79 1.07 22.72
CA PHE A 101 -32.80 0.00 22.63
C PHE A 101 -33.10 -1.03 21.52
N ALA A 102 -32.17 -1.19 20.57
CA ALA A 102 -32.08 -2.38 19.72
C ALA A 102 -30.62 -2.74 19.46
N LYS A 103 -30.32 -4.04 19.57
CA LYS A 103 -29.01 -4.70 19.48
C LYS A 103 -28.24 -4.32 18.20
N PRO A 104 -26.88 -4.29 18.21
CA PRO A 104 -26.11 -3.93 17.03
C PRO A 104 -26.25 -5.01 15.95
N GLN A 105 -26.99 -4.68 14.89
CA GLN A 105 -27.04 -5.46 13.66
C GLN A 105 -25.77 -5.20 12.81
N LYS A 106 -25.34 -6.30 12.19
CA LYS A 106 -24.33 -6.50 11.14
C LYS A 106 -23.65 -5.24 10.57
N LYS A 107 -22.32 -5.22 10.70
CA LYS A 107 -21.39 -4.37 9.96
C LYS A 107 -21.82 -4.27 8.49
N THR A 108 -22.13 -3.06 8.05
CA THR A 108 -22.35 -2.69 6.66
C THR A 108 -21.16 -3.18 5.82
N LYS A 109 -21.48 -3.85 4.71
CA LYS A 109 -20.51 -4.40 3.76
C LYS A 109 -19.73 -3.22 3.18
N LYS A 110 -18.42 -3.13 3.43
CA LYS A 110 -17.56 -2.11 2.80
C LYS A 110 -17.75 -2.25 1.28
N GLU A 111 -18.29 -1.23 0.63
CA GLU A 111 -18.36 -1.20 -0.83
C GLU A 111 -16.94 -1.27 -1.38
N CYS A 112 -16.65 -2.36 -2.08
CA CYS A 112 -15.36 -2.58 -2.71
C CYS A 112 -15.41 -2.01 -4.12
N LEU A 113 -14.35 -1.31 -4.53
CA LEU A 113 -14.23 -0.83 -5.90
C LEU A 113 -14.33 -2.04 -6.85
N PRO A 114 -15.19 -2.02 -7.88
CA PRO A 114 -15.37 -3.18 -8.74
C PRO A 114 -14.11 -3.43 -9.59
N ILE A 115 -13.85 -4.70 -9.89
CA ILE A 115 -12.77 -5.12 -10.79
C ILE A 115 -13.23 -4.84 -12.22
N THR A 116 -12.74 -3.75 -12.79
CA THR A 116 -12.86 -3.42 -14.22
C THR A 116 -11.51 -2.98 -14.75
N GLU A 117 -11.31 -3.02 -16.07
CA GLU A 117 -10.06 -2.58 -16.70
C GLU A 117 -9.79 -1.10 -16.38
N GLU A 118 -10.81 -0.24 -16.44
CA GLU A 118 -10.70 1.20 -16.16
C GLU A 118 -10.24 1.45 -14.73
N ASN A 119 -10.85 0.75 -13.76
CA ASN A 119 -10.51 0.92 -12.35
C ASN A 119 -9.08 0.43 -12.07
N ILE A 120 -8.70 -0.73 -12.61
CA ILE A 120 -7.35 -1.27 -12.45
C ILE A 120 -6.31 -0.32 -13.05
N VAL A 121 -6.53 0.16 -14.28
CA VAL A 121 -5.61 1.08 -14.96
C VAL A 121 -5.54 2.43 -14.25
N SER A 122 -6.67 2.97 -13.81
CA SER A 122 -6.74 4.23 -13.06
C SER A 122 -5.95 4.14 -11.75
N VAL A 123 -6.16 3.08 -10.97
CA VAL A 123 -5.44 2.87 -9.71
C VAL A 123 -3.96 2.65 -9.96
N HIS A 124 -3.58 1.88 -10.98
CA HIS A 124 -2.18 1.68 -11.34
C HIS A 124 -1.47 3.01 -11.64
N LYS A 125 -2.10 3.92 -12.40
CA LYS A 125 -1.56 5.27 -12.66
C LYS A 125 -1.38 6.07 -11.37
N GLN A 126 -2.35 6.01 -10.45
CA GLN A 126 -2.25 6.70 -9.15
C GLN A 126 -1.10 6.17 -8.28
N VAL A 127 -0.87 4.85 -8.30
CA VAL A 127 0.26 4.23 -7.59
C VAL A 127 1.60 4.73 -8.15
N LEU A 128 1.76 4.74 -9.48
CA LEU A 128 2.98 5.22 -10.13
C LEU A 128 3.22 6.72 -9.95
N ALA A 129 2.16 7.52 -9.88
CA ALA A 129 2.26 8.96 -9.64
C ALA A 129 2.65 9.32 -8.20
N SER A 130 2.63 8.37 -7.26
CA SER A 130 2.99 8.65 -5.88
C SER A 130 4.52 8.79 -5.71
N THR A 131 4.96 9.87 -5.08
CA THR A 131 6.38 10.26 -5.00
C THR A 131 7.27 9.15 -4.41
N SER A 132 6.81 8.46 -3.37
CA SER A 132 7.60 7.44 -2.68
C SER A 132 7.53 6.07 -3.35
N TYR A 133 6.34 5.60 -3.72
CA TYR A 133 6.19 4.27 -4.33
C TYR A 133 6.65 4.27 -5.79
N GLY A 134 6.32 5.32 -6.55
CA GLY A 134 6.77 5.49 -7.93
C GLY A 134 8.28 5.54 -8.05
N ALA A 135 8.96 6.34 -7.21
CA ALA A 135 10.42 6.39 -7.20
C ALA A 135 11.07 5.05 -6.82
N ASN A 136 10.51 4.35 -5.82
CA ASN A 136 10.98 3.02 -5.45
C ASN A 136 10.77 1.99 -6.58
N PHE A 137 9.64 2.07 -7.28
CA PHE A 137 9.35 1.21 -8.42
C PHE A 137 10.36 1.44 -9.55
N THR A 138 10.64 2.70 -9.91
CA THR A 138 11.67 3.04 -10.90
C THR A 138 13.05 2.51 -10.48
N MET A 139 13.42 2.64 -9.21
CA MET A 139 14.70 2.13 -8.72
C MET A 139 14.81 0.60 -8.83
N ILE A 140 13.75 -0.15 -8.50
CA ILE A 140 13.71 -1.61 -8.70
C ILE A 140 13.85 -1.94 -10.18
N HIS A 141 13.08 -1.25 -11.04
CA HIS A 141 13.11 -1.44 -12.48
C HIS A 141 14.52 -1.25 -13.06
N ASP A 142 15.18 -0.14 -12.74
CA ASP A 142 16.51 0.19 -13.26
C ASP A 142 17.57 -0.82 -12.79
N VAL A 143 17.52 -1.23 -11.52
CA VAL A 143 18.48 -2.19 -10.96
C VAL A 143 18.29 -3.58 -11.56
N LEU A 144 17.05 -4.05 -11.70
CA LEU A 144 16.78 -5.39 -12.26
C LEU A 144 17.03 -5.45 -13.77
N ASN A 145 16.82 -4.36 -14.51
CA ASN A 145 17.22 -4.29 -15.92
C ASN A 145 18.74 -4.29 -16.09
N ARG A 146 19.46 -3.55 -15.24
CA ARG A 146 20.93 -3.47 -15.32
C ARG A 146 21.62 -4.76 -14.86
N PHE A 147 21.04 -5.44 -13.88
CA PHE A 147 21.59 -6.67 -13.30
C PHE A 147 20.51 -7.76 -13.28
N PRO A 148 20.15 -8.36 -14.43
CA PRO A 148 19.04 -9.30 -14.50
C PRO A 148 19.37 -10.67 -13.89
N GLN A 149 20.62 -11.13 -13.99
CA GLN A 149 21.05 -12.48 -13.61
C GLN A 149 21.24 -12.65 -12.10
N ASN A 150 21.01 -13.86 -11.60
CA ASN A 150 21.09 -14.25 -10.20
C ASN A 150 22.23 -15.25 -9.93
N ASP A 151 23.38 -15.02 -10.55
CA ASP A 151 24.59 -15.84 -10.50
C ASP A 151 25.69 -15.28 -9.57
N ASP A 152 25.66 -13.98 -9.28
CA ASP A 152 26.56 -13.30 -8.34
C ASP A 152 25.90 -13.06 -6.98
N ARG A 153 26.51 -13.59 -5.92
CA ARG A 153 25.96 -13.58 -4.56
C ARG A 153 25.76 -12.17 -4.02
N GLU A 154 26.72 -11.27 -4.22
CA GLU A 154 26.70 -9.90 -3.72
C GLU A 154 25.65 -9.07 -4.47
N LEU A 155 25.53 -9.23 -5.79
CA LEU A 155 24.45 -8.62 -6.58
C LEU A 155 23.08 -9.16 -6.16
N VAL A 156 22.95 -10.46 -5.95
CA VAL A 156 21.70 -11.04 -5.42
C VAL A 156 21.36 -10.43 -4.05
N ALA A 157 22.32 -10.36 -3.12
CA ALA A 157 22.12 -9.75 -1.80
C ALA A 157 21.67 -8.27 -1.90
N MET A 158 22.23 -7.51 -2.84
CA MET A 158 21.82 -6.14 -3.14
C MET A 158 20.36 -6.09 -3.60
N LYS A 159 19.95 -6.94 -4.54
CA LYS A 159 18.55 -7.01 -5.02
C LYS A 159 17.58 -7.42 -3.93
N VAL A 160 17.94 -8.42 -3.12
CA VAL A 160 17.14 -8.86 -1.97
C VAL A 160 16.92 -7.68 -1.01
N SER A 161 17.98 -6.93 -0.70
CA SER A 161 17.90 -5.76 0.19
C SER A 161 17.03 -4.66 -0.38
N LEU A 162 17.16 -4.35 -1.68
CA LEU A 162 16.36 -3.35 -2.37
C LEU A 162 14.87 -3.71 -2.32
N ILE A 163 14.52 -4.96 -2.65
CA ILE A 163 13.12 -5.42 -2.64
C ILE A 163 12.57 -5.46 -1.21
N ASP A 164 13.35 -5.92 -0.22
CA ASP A 164 12.89 -5.93 1.18
C ASP A 164 12.58 -4.52 1.69
N LEU A 165 13.47 -3.57 1.43
CA LEU A 165 13.34 -2.18 1.89
C LEU A 165 12.12 -1.50 1.26
N THR A 166 11.95 -1.65 -0.05
CA THR A 166 10.90 -0.96 -0.81
C THR A 166 9.51 -1.58 -0.64
N ASN A 167 9.44 -2.90 -0.37
CA ASN A 167 8.18 -3.64 -0.26
C ASN A 167 7.89 -4.16 1.15
N SER A 168 8.68 -3.76 2.16
CA SER A 168 8.52 -4.14 3.56
C SER A 168 8.35 -5.65 3.75
N THR A 169 9.21 -6.46 3.11
CA THR A 169 9.11 -7.92 3.20
C THR A 169 9.49 -8.47 4.58
N ASN A 170 10.03 -7.59 5.43
CA ASN A 170 10.37 -7.81 6.84
C ASN A 170 11.49 -8.85 7.04
N ILE A 171 12.37 -9.05 6.07
CA ILE A 171 13.53 -9.95 6.22
C ILE A 171 14.37 -9.51 7.42
N SER A 172 14.58 -8.21 7.58
CA SER A 172 15.28 -7.62 8.74
C SER A 172 14.67 -8.00 10.11
N LYS A 173 13.35 -8.23 10.20
CA LYS A 173 12.71 -8.71 11.45
C LYS A 173 13.04 -10.18 11.74
N HIS A 174 13.43 -10.92 10.71
CA HIS A 174 13.79 -12.32 10.78
C HIS A 174 15.31 -12.55 10.74
N ILE A 175 16.12 -11.50 10.86
CA ILE A 175 17.58 -11.59 10.72
C ILE A 175 18.26 -12.53 11.73
N LYS A 176 17.60 -12.80 12.86
CA LYS A 176 18.05 -13.78 13.86
C LYS A 176 17.80 -15.25 13.46
N LYS A 177 16.96 -15.49 12.44
CA LYS A 177 16.53 -16.82 11.96
C LYS A 177 17.01 -17.13 10.54
N ILE A 178 17.29 -16.09 9.75
CA ILE A 178 17.88 -16.20 8.43
C ILE A 178 18.76 -14.97 8.19
N SER A 179 19.92 -15.17 7.58
CA SER A 179 20.77 -14.03 7.18
C SER A 179 20.49 -13.63 5.73
N LEU A 180 20.83 -12.38 5.37
CA LEU A 180 20.81 -11.94 3.97
C LEU A 180 21.72 -12.82 3.10
N ALA A 181 22.88 -13.20 3.62
CA ALA A 181 23.82 -14.08 2.95
C ALA A 181 23.21 -15.46 2.65
N GLU A 182 22.46 -16.02 3.60
CA GLU A 182 21.77 -17.31 3.43
C GLU A 182 20.67 -17.20 2.35
N ILE A 183 19.88 -16.13 2.32
CA ILE A 183 18.87 -15.91 1.27
C ILE A 183 19.54 -15.79 -0.10
N ALA A 184 20.62 -15.01 -0.20
CA ALA A 184 21.34 -14.84 -1.45
C ALA A 184 21.93 -16.17 -1.95
N GLU A 185 22.53 -16.96 -1.06
CA GLU A 185 23.04 -18.30 -1.40
C GLU A 185 21.92 -19.25 -1.84
N LEU A 186 20.75 -19.20 -1.21
CA LEU A 186 19.60 -20.01 -1.63
C LEU A 186 19.17 -19.67 -3.05
N ILE A 187 19.10 -18.39 -3.40
CA ILE A 187 18.72 -17.94 -4.75
C ILE A 187 19.76 -18.41 -5.78
N VAL A 188 21.05 -18.16 -5.53
CA VAL A 188 22.16 -18.54 -6.44
C VAL A 188 22.23 -20.06 -6.66
N ARG A 189 21.91 -20.86 -5.63
CA ARG A 189 21.96 -22.33 -5.71
C ARG A 189 20.77 -22.96 -6.44
N ILE A 190 19.68 -22.22 -6.66
CA ILE A 190 18.54 -22.78 -7.40
C ILE A 190 18.95 -22.93 -8.87
N GLN A 191 18.92 -24.17 -9.35
CA GLN A 191 19.21 -24.49 -10.73
C GLN A 191 18.28 -23.71 -11.69
N ASP A 192 18.90 -23.10 -12.70
CA ASP A 192 18.24 -22.39 -13.79
C ASP A 192 17.27 -21.28 -13.32
N PHE A 193 17.58 -20.61 -12.21
CA PHE A 193 16.70 -19.61 -11.58
C PHE A 193 16.15 -18.60 -12.60
N ASP A 194 17.04 -17.92 -13.33
CA ASP A 194 16.67 -16.87 -14.29
C ASP A 194 15.81 -17.38 -15.43
N LYS A 195 16.17 -18.55 -16.00
CA LYS A 195 15.38 -19.19 -17.04
C LYS A 195 13.98 -19.52 -16.53
N ARG A 196 13.86 -20.09 -15.33
CA ARG A 196 12.57 -20.46 -14.72
C ARG A 196 11.71 -19.24 -14.42
N VAL A 197 12.28 -18.15 -13.90
CA VAL A 197 11.55 -16.89 -13.71
C VAL A 197 11.07 -16.32 -15.04
N SER A 198 11.93 -16.30 -16.08
CA SER A 198 11.57 -15.76 -17.40
C SER A 198 10.45 -16.56 -18.09
N GLN A 199 10.29 -17.84 -17.73
CA GLN A 199 9.29 -18.76 -18.25
C GLN A 199 8.02 -18.84 -17.39
N GLY A 200 7.96 -18.09 -16.28
CA GLY A 200 6.78 -18.06 -15.43
C GLY A 200 6.57 -19.31 -14.57
N ASP A 201 7.62 -20.08 -14.26
CA ASP A 201 7.51 -21.29 -13.43
C ASP A 201 7.02 -20.95 -11.99
N PRO A 202 5.78 -21.31 -11.61
CA PRO A 202 5.25 -20.97 -10.29
C PRO A 202 5.86 -21.81 -9.17
N THR A 203 6.45 -22.98 -9.48
CA THR A 203 7.07 -23.84 -8.47
C THR A 203 8.35 -23.23 -7.89
N LEU A 204 8.94 -22.27 -8.60
CA LEU A 204 10.12 -21.54 -8.13
C LEU A 204 9.83 -20.74 -6.85
N VAL A 205 8.66 -20.10 -6.76
CA VAL A 205 8.25 -19.39 -5.53
C VAL A 205 8.09 -20.37 -4.38
N SER A 206 7.45 -21.52 -4.62
CA SER A 206 7.32 -22.58 -3.61
C SER A 206 8.67 -23.09 -3.12
N GLN A 207 9.63 -23.28 -4.03
CA GLN A 207 10.99 -23.72 -3.69
C GLN A 207 11.72 -22.66 -2.85
N LEU A 208 11.70 -21.39 -3.27
CA LEU A 208 12.36 -20.30 -2.55
C LEU A 208 11.69 -19.99 -1.20
N ALA A 209 10.38 -20.17 -1.11
CA ALA A 209 9.62 -19.94 0.12
C ALA A 209 9.94 -20.97 1.22
N LYS A 210 10.25 -22.21 0.81
CA LYS A 210 10.72 -23.30 1.68
C LYS A 210 12.19 -23.07 2.04
N THR A 211 12.44 -22.31 3.10
CA THR A 211 13.80 -22.18 3.64
C THR A 211 14.17 -23.39 4.52
N ASN A 212 15.22 -23.24 5.33
CA ASN A 212 15.63 -24.14 6.42
C ASN A 212 14.54 -24.52 7.47
N GLY A 213 13.25 -24.24 7.23
CA GLY A 213 12.14 -24.54 8.14
C GLY A 213 11.91 -23.53 9.26
N SER A 214 12.78 -22.53 9.42
CA SER A 214 12.73 -21.57 10.54
C SER A 214 11.83 -20.36 10.27
N ILE A 215 11.62 -20.03 8.99
CA ILE A 215 10.78 -18.94 8.53
C ILE A 215 10.05 -19.32 7.24
N ASN A 216 8.92 -18.67 7.00
CA ASN A 216 8.18 -18.83 5.75
C ASN A 216 8.45 -17.61 4.87
N LEU A 217 9.19 -17.79 3.78
CA LEU A 217 9.55 -16.72 2.85
C LEU A 217 8.53 -16.50 1.72
N PHE A 218 7.33 -17.06 1.80
CA PHE A 218 6.34 -17.02 0.70
C PHE A 218 6.01 -15.61 0.19
N SER A 219 5.86 -14.65 1.10
CA SER A 219 5.64 -13.23 0.76
C SER A 219 6.84 -12.60 0.06
N PHE A 220 8.05 -12.93 0.50
CA PHE A 220 9.28 -12.45 -0.13
C PHE A 220 9.51 -13.10 -1.49
N ALA A 221 9.42 -14.43 -1.57
CA ALA A 221 9.65 -15.22 -2.77
C ALA A 221 8.70 -14.81 -3.91
N SER A 222 7.41 -14.60 -3.61
CA SER A 222 6.44 -14.11 -4.60
C SER A 222 6.80 -12.74 -5.16
N LYS A 223 7.27 -11.80 -4.31
CA LYS A 223 7.72 -10.47 -4.75
C LYS A 223 8.99 -10.55 -5.59
N TYR A 224 9.98 -11.30 -5.12
CA TYR A 224 11.26 -11.41 -5.79
C TYR A 224 11.11 -11.98 -7.22
N CYS A 225 10.30 -13.03 -7.37
CA CYS A 225 9.99 -13.62 -8.68
C CYS A 225 9.13 -12.68 -9.53
N THR A 226 8.13 -12.00 -8.95
CA THR A 226 7.29 -11.05 -9.71
C THR A 226 8.11 -9.89 -10.26
N TYR A 227 8.95 -9.26 -9.44
CA TYR A 227 9.78 -8.13 -9.89
C TYR A 227 10.80 -8.57 -10.95
N HIS A 228 11.46 -9.72 -10.82
CA HIS A 228 12.34 -10.20 -11.89
C HIS A 228 11.58 -10.52 -13.18
N ASN A 229 10.44 -11.22 -13.09
CA ASN A 229 9.63 -11.56 -14.26
C ASN A 229 9.15 -10.30 -15.00
N VAL A 230 8.69 -9.29 -14.26
CA VAL A 230 8.24 -8.01 -14.82
C VAL A 230 9.39 -7.16 -15.33
N ASP A 231 10.34 -6.82 -14.47
CA ASP A 231 11.31 -5.76 -14.75
C ASP A 231 12.53 -6.26 -15.53
N ALA A 232 13.00 -7.48 -15.29
CA ALA A 232 14.15 -8.03 -16.03
C ALA A 232 13.73 -8.73 -17.34
N TYR A 233 12.51 -9.29 -17.40
CA TYR A 233 12.10 -10.15 -18.51
C TYR A 233 10.85 -9.67 -19.27
N GLY A 234 10.19 -8.58 -18.83
CA GLY A 234 9.04 -8.01 -19.53
C GLY A 234 7.81 -8.93 -19.56
N LYS A 235 7.63 -9.75 -18.52
CA LYS A 235 6.56 -10.75 -18.37
C LYS A 235 5.63 -10.42 -17.19
N ASP A 236 4.52 -11.13 -17.06
CA ASP A 236 3.52 -10.90 -16.00
C ASP A 236 2.88 -12.22 -15.54
N ASP A 237 3.71 -13.23 -15.31
CA ASP A 237 3.27 -14.59 -15.01
C ASP A 237 3.03 -14.83 -13.52
N TYR A 238 3.59 -13.96 -12.66
CA TYR A 238 3.54 -14.07 -11.20
C TYR A 238 2.61 -13.04 -10.56
N SER A 239 2.03 -13.41 -9.42
CA SER A 239 1.27 -12.51 -8.54
C SER A 239 2.01 -12.34 -7.20
N ILE A 240 1.99 -11.12 -6.65
CA ILE A 240 2.56 -10.84 -5.33
C ILE A 240 1.63 -11.37 -4.24
N PHE A 241 2.21 -12.05 -3.25
CA PHE A 241 1.52 -12.39 -2.01
C PHE A 241 2.00 -11.48 -0.88
N ASP A 242 1.08 -10.84 -0.16
CA ASP A 242 1.35 -10.13 1.08
C ASP A 242 0.13 -10.14 2.03
N SER A 243 0.25 -9.45 3.16
CA SER A 243 -0.86 -9.35 4.11
C SER A 243 -2.03 -8.53 3.57
N VAL A 244 -1.81 -7.60 2.64
CA VAL A 244 -2.88 -6.82 2.02
C VAL A 244 -3.68 -7.73 1.10
N VAL A 245 -3.03 -8.48 0.21
CA VAL A 245 -3.65 -9.49 -0.67
C VAL A 245 -4.37 -10.54 0.15
N GLN A 246 -3.77 -11.10 1.21
CA GLN A 246 -4.41 -12.09 2.07
C GLN A 246 -5.72 -11.57 2.70
N ASN A 247 -5.80 -10.27 3.02
CA ASN A 247 -6.98 -9.67 3.61
C ASN A 247 -8.00 -9.18 2.57
N ALA A 248 -7.55 -8.73 1.41
CA ALA A 248 -8.38 -8.10 0.39
C ALA A 248 -8.95 -9.10 -0.62
N LEU A 249 -8.22 -10.15 -0.98
CA LEU A 249 -8.63 -11.11 -2.00
C LEU A 249 -10.00 -11.78 -1.72
N PRO A 250 -10.35 -12.16 -0.47
CA PRO A 250 -11.69 -12.67 -0.13
C PRO A 250 -12.86 -11.74 -0.46
N LEU A 251 -12.60 -10.43 -0.62
CA LEU A 251 -13.63 -9.46 -1.00
C LEU A 251 -14.07 -9.61 -2.46
N TYR A 252 -13.19 -10.18 -3.29
CA TYR A 252 -13.35 -10.25 -4.75
C TYR A 252 -13.59 -11.66 -5.27
N VAL A 253 -13.14 -12.69 -4.53
CA VAL A 253 -13.34 -14.10 -4.88
C VAL A 253 -14.48 -14.68 -4.03
N PRO A 254 -15.65 -15.00 -4.61
CA PRO A 254 -16.76 -15.59 -3.88
C PRO A 254 -16.35 -16.87 -3.17
N ASN A 255 -16.78 -17.02 -1.92
CA ASN A 255 -16.53 -18.17 -1.04
C ASN A 255 -15.08 -18.43 -0.65
N LEU A 256 -14.10 -17.67 -1.15
CA LEU A 256 -12.71 -17.82 -0.72
C LEU A 256 -12.55 -17.34 0.72
N LYS A 257 -12.13 -18.23 1.60
CA LYS A 257 -11.86 -17.91 3.00
C LYS A 257 -10.41 -17.50 3.18
N LYS A 258 -10.18 -16.61 4.14
CA LYS A 258 -8.81 -16.25 4.57
C LYS A 258 -7.99 -17.47 5.01
N SER A 259 -8.63 -18.50 5.57
CA SER A 259 -7.97 -19.75 5.97
C SER A 259 -7.39 -20.52 4.79
N GLU A 260 -8.08 -20.57 3.64
CA GLU A 260 -7.58 -21.22 2.43
C GLU A 260 -6.35 -20.48 1.89
N ILE A 261 -6.38 -19.14 1.94
CA ILE A 261 -5.21 -18.33 1.56
C ILE A 261 -4.04 -18.54 2.54
N SER A 262 -4.32 -18.67 3.84
CA SER A 262 -3.30 -19.01 4.84
C SER A 262 -2.70 -20.38 4.57
N GLU A 263 -3.53 -21.36 4.20
CA GLU A 263 -3.09 -22.72 3.87
C GLU A 263 -2.12 -22.72 2.70
N TRP A 264 -2.41 -22.02 1.59
CA TRP A 264 -1.47 -21.89 0.47
C TRP A 264 -0.11 -21.36 0.91
N ARG A 265 -0.08 -20.37 1.81
CA ARG A 265 1.17 -19.87 2.37
C ARG A 265 1.87 -20.93 3.22
N GLU A 266 1.16 -21.61 4.10
CA GLU A 266 1.70 -22.58 5.07
C GLU A 266 2.21 -23.86 4.41
N THR A 267 1.52 -24.32 3.35
CA THR A 267 1.90 -25.50 2.56
C THR A 267 2.79 -25.15 1.36
N TYR A 268 3.07 -23.85 1.17
CA TYR A 268 3.86 -23.31 0.06
C TYR A 268 3.25 -23.59 -1.33
N ASP A 269 1.93 -23.64 -1.42
CA ASP A 269 1.18 -23.80 -2.67
C ASP A 269 0.99 -22.47 -3.41
N TYR A 270 2.10 -21.95 -3.93
CA TYR A 270 2.07 -20.77 -4.79
C TYR A 270 1.33 -20.99 -6.11
N PRO A 271 1.44 -22.16 -6.79
CA PRO A 271 0.66 -22.42 -7.99
C PRO A 271 -0.84 -22.23 -7.80
N ALA A 272 -1.44 -22.74 -6.71
CA ALA A 272 -2.86 -22.53 -6.43
C ALA A 272 -3.21 -21.05 -6.21
N PHE A 273 -2.40 -20.34 -5.41
CA PHE A 273 -2.58 -18.89 -5.21
C PHE A 273 -2.50 -18.10 -6.52
N ASN A 274 -1.48 -18.36 -7.34
CA ASN A 274 -1.27 -17.64 -8.60
C ASN A 274 -2.36 -17.95 -9.62
N ASN A 275 -2.85 -19.19 -9.66
CA ASN A 275 -3.98 -19.60 -10.48
C ASN A 275 -5.29 -18.93 -10.02
N CYS A 276 -5.52 -18.81 -8.71
CA CYS A 276 -6.69 -18.10 -8.17
C CYS A 276 -6.75 -16.65 -8.67
N ILE A 277 -5.62 -15.93 -8.66
CA ILE A 277 -5.55 -14.57 -9.21
C ILE A 277 -5.83 -14.56 -10.72
N GLY A 278 -5.26 -15.52 -11.46
CA GLY A 278 -5.48 -15.64 -12.91
C GLY A 278 -6.96 -15.83 -13.26
N GLN A 279 -7.60 -16.81 -12.62
CA GLN A 279 -9.02 -17.10 -12.80
C GLN A 279 -9.92 -15.94 -12.39
N LEU A 280 -9.54 -15.19 -11.34
CA LEU A 280 -10.25 -13.98 -10.96
C LEU A 280 -10.15 -12.90 -12.05
N LEU A 281 -9.00 -12.74 -12.70
CA LEU A 281 -8.86 -11.77 -13.80
C LEU A 281 -9.62 -12.23 -15.04
N ASP A 282 -9.53 -13.52 -15.39
CA ASP A 282 -10.23 -14.10 -16.54
C ASP A 282 -11.75 -13.98 -16.40
N ARG A 283 -12.32 -14.29 -15.22
CA ARG A 283 -13.78 -14.19 -15.03
C ARG A 283 -14.32 -12.76 -15.09
N ASN A 284 -13.47 -11.76 -14.86
CA ASN A 284 -13.81 -10.34 -14.93
C ASN A 284 -13.39 -9.72 -16.27
N ASP A 285 -13.03 -10.55 -17.28
CA ASP A 285 -12.67 -10.13 -18.63
C ASP A 285 -11.50 -9.14 -18.67
N ILE A 286 -10.52 -9.30 -17.78
CA ILE A 286 -9.36 -8.40 -17.69
C ILE A 286 -8.22 -8.94 -18.57
N HIS A 287 -8.02 -8.33 -19.73
CA HIS A 287 -7.03 -8.78 -20.74
C HIS A 287 -5.95 -7.74 -21.07
N ILE A 288 -5.87 -6.67 -20.29
CA ILE A 288 -4.81 -5.65 -20.41
C ILE A 288 -3.38 -6.21 -20.20
N PRO A 289 -2.35 -5.59 -20.81
CA PRO A 289 -0.95 -5.92 -20.53
C PRO A 289 -0.61 -5.73 -19.05
N PHE A 290 0.23 -6.60 -18.50
CA PHE A 290 0.64 -6.58 -17.08
C PHE A 290 -0.54 -6.58 -16.10
N ARG A 291 -1.62 -7.31 -16.43
CA ARG A 291 -2.84 -7.36 -15.62
C ARG A 291 -2.62 -7.82 -14.18
N ARG A 292 -1.70 -8.75 -13.90
CA ARG A 292 -1.42 -9.22 -12.53
C ARG A 292 -0.70 -8.15 -11.73
N ARG A 293 0.35 -7.53 -12.30
CA ARG A 293 1.04 -6.40 -11.67
C ARG A 293 0.09 -5.23 -11.39
N LYS A 294 -0.76 -4.87 -12.34
CA LYS A 294 -1.76 -3.80 -12.18
C LYS A 294 -2.83 -4.16 -11.15
N PHE A 295 -3.25 -5.43 -11.11
CA PHE A 295 -4.19 -5.90 -10.11
C PHE A 295 -3.59 -5.91 -8.70
N ASP A 296 -2.30 -6.20 -8.54
CA ASP A 296 -1.61 -6.03 -7.25
C ASP A 296 -1.67 -4.56 -6.78
N HIS A 297 -1.35 -3.59 -7.66
CA HIS A 297 -1.52 -2.16 -7.36
C HIS A 297 -2.96 -1.83 -6.95
N PHE A 298 -3.94 -2.41 -7.66
CA PHE A 298 -5.35 -2.23 -7.36
C PHE A 298 -5.71 -2.72 -5.95
N LEU A 299 -5.35 -3.96 -5.61
CA LEU A 299 -5.61 -4.53 -4.28
C LEU A 299 -4.91 -3.72 -3.19
N TRP A 300 -3.63 -3.41 -3.40
CA TRP A 300 -2.82 -2.68 -2.43
C TRP A 300 -3.35 -1.27 -2.18
N TYR A 301 -3.61 -0.50 -3.23
CA TYR A 301 -4.02 0.90 -3.11
C TYR A 301 -5.42 1.06 -2.53
N THR A 302 -6.36 0.17 -2.88
CA THR A 302 -7.75 0.24 -2.40
C THR A 302 -7.93 -0.30 -0.97
N ASN A 303 -6.95 -1.06 -0.46
CA ASN A 303 -7.03 -1.73 0.85
C ASN A 303 -5.89 -1.42 1.81
N ARG A 304 -4.89 -0.62 1.41
CA ARG A 304 -3.90 -0.05 2.33
C ARG A 304 -4.62 0.87 3.32
N LYS A 305 -4.30 0.73 4.60
CA LYS A 305 -4.87 1.54 5.69
C LYS A 305 -4.07 2.82 5.90
#